data_AF-A0A5E4XF86-F1
#
_entry.id   AF-A0A5E4XF86-F1
#
_cell.length_a   1.000
_cell.length_b   1.000
_cell.length_c   1.000
_cell.angle_alpha   90.00
_cell.angle_beta   90.00
_cell.angle_gamma   90.00
#
_symmetry.space_group_name_H-M   'P 1'
#
loop_
_entity.id
_entity.type
_entity.pdbx_description
1 polymer ?
#
loop_
_entity_poly.entity_id
_entity_poly.type
_entity_poly.pdbx_seq_one_letter_code
_entity_poly.pdbx_strand_id
1 'polypeptide(L)'
;MAFNNVGPLTFLNPNQSAYWWYVRNGGEDFGTQFASADVKTPNSGGVHRADNQRKEKDNNGHTTYYVTITNLGPGGAWHNLQGGGVV
;
A
#
# COMPACT_ATOMS: atom_id res chain seq x y z
N MET A 1 2.58 -12.35 -9.26
CA MET A 1 1.13 -12.04 -9.37
C MET A 1 0.86 -10.69 -8.73
N ALA A 2 0.20 -9.78 -9.44
CA ALA A 2 -0.12 -8.42 -9.01
C ALA A 2 -1.57 -8.31 -8.47
N PHE A 3 -1.86 -7.25 -7.72
CA PHE A 3 -3.18 -6.89 -7.22
C PHE A 3 -3.37 -5.38 -7.31
N ASN A 4 -4.62 -4.93 -7.39
CA ASN A 4 -5.01 -3.54 -7.46
C ASN A 4 -6.39 -3.33 -6.82
N ASN A 5 -6.69 -2.08 -6.47
CA ASN A 5 -7.96 -1.69 -5.88
C ASN A 5 -8.34 -2.47 -4.61
N VAL A 6 -7.37 -2.73 -3.72
CA VAL A 6 -7.56 -3.52 -2.49
C VAL A 6 -7.68 -2.60 -1.27
N GLY A 7 -8.64 -2.91 -0.40
CA GLY A 7 -8.84 -2.20 0.86
C GLY A 7 -9.69 -0.93 0.74
N PRO A 8 -9.97 -0.25 1.87
CA PRO A 8 -10.84 0.92 1.93
C PRO A 8 -10.22 2.13 1.22
N LEU A 9 -11.06 3.02 0.68
CA LEU A 9 -10.58 4.30 0.16
C LEU A 9 -10.08 5.19 1.30
N THR A 10 -8.86 5.70 1.16
CA THR A 10 -8.20 6.62 2.10
C THR A 10 -7.88 7.92 1.38
N PHE A 11 -8.19 9.07 1.97
CA PHE A 11 -7.82 10.37 1.44
C PHE A 11 -6.58 10.91 2.16
N LEU A 12 -5.59 11.36 1.40
CA LEU A 12 -4.41 12.02 1.95
C LEU A 12 -4.32 13.45 1.43
N ASN A 13 -4.36 14.43 2.34
CA ASN A 13 -3.98 15.81 2.06
C ASN A 13 -2.45 15.91 1.82
N PRO A 14 -1.96 17.04 1.29
CA PRO A 14 -0.52 17.27 1.14
C PRO A 14 0.24 17.02 2.44
N ASN A 15 1.38 16.32 2.33
CA ASN A 15 2.25 15.88 3.41
C ASN A 15 1.65 14.91 4.43
N GLN A 16 0.43 14.40 4.21
CA GLN A 16 -0.13 13.36 5.06
C GLN A 16 0.35 11.97 4.64
N SER A 17 0.47 11.09 5.64
CA SER A 17 0.85 9.70 5.45
C SER A 17 -0.24 8.76 5.98
N ALA A 18 -0.42 7.63 5.32
CA ALA A 18 -1.18 6.49 5.82
C ALA A 18 -0.27 5.27 5.93
N TYR A 19 -0.37 4.58 7.06
CA TYR A 19 0.26 3.28 7.25
C TYR A 19 -0.70 2.17 6.83
N TRP A 20 -0.20 1.25 6.01
CA TRP A 20 -0.95 0.14 5.49
C TRP A 20 -0.31 -1.18 5.90
N TRP A 21 -1.17 -2.16 6.13
CA TRP A 21 -0.79 -3.55 6.25
C TRP A 21 -1.75 -4.41 5.44
N TYR A 22 -1.26 -5.54 4.94
CA TYR A 22 -2.06 -6.49 4.19
C TYR A 22 -1.51 -7.91 4.32
N VAL A 23 -2.39 -8.87 4.14
CA VAL A 23 -2.10 -10.30 4.14
C VAL A 23 -2.51 -10.89 2.80
N ARG A 24 -1.88 -11.99 2.40
CA ARG A 24 -2.21 -12.69 1.16
C ARG A 24 -2.69 -14.09 1.50
N ASN A 25 -3.78 -14.51 0.86
CA ASN A 25 -4.40 -15.82 1.04
C ASN A 25 -4.47 -16.29 2.51
N GLY A 26 -5.05 -15.47 3.39
CA GLY A 26 -5.20 -15.81 4.81
C GLY A 26 -3.89 -15.85 5.61
N GLY A 27 -2.78 -15.33 5.09
CA GLY A 27 -1.50 -15.26 5.80
C GLY A 27 -0.32 -15.96 5.16
N GLU A 28 -0.51 -16.58 4.00
CA GLU A 28 0.58 -17.29 3.34
C GLU A 28 1.74 -16.35 2.96
N ASP A 29 2.95 -16.89 2.98
CA ASP A 29 4.16 -16.17 2.59
C ASP A 29 4.31 -16.21 1.06
N PHE A 30 3.97 -15.11 0.40
CA PHE A 30 4.13 -14.94 -1.05
C PHE A 30 5.52 -14.36 -1.40
N GLY A 31 6.53 -14.59 -0.56
CA GLY A 31 7.88 -14.09 -0.77
C GLY A 31 7.96 -12.56 -0.67
N THR A 32 8.82 -11.94 -1.47
CA THR A 32 8.96 -10.48 -1.51
C THR A 32 7.75 -9.86 -2.20
N GLN A 33 7.10 -8.91 -1.52
CA GLN A 33 5.98 -8.14 -2.06
C GLN A 33 6.26 -6.65 -1.88
N PHE A 34 5.86 -5.86 -2.88
CA PHE A 34 5.85 -4.40 -2.81
C PHE A 34 4.43 -3.90 -3.08
N ALA A 35 3.99 -2.92 -2.30
CA ALA A 35 2.71 -2.27 -2.48
C ALA A 35 2.86 -0.76 -2.69
N SER A 36 1.95 -0.15 -3.45
CA SER A 36 1.89 1.29 -3.64
C SER A 36 0.45 1.77 -3.64
N ALA A 37 0.29 3.09 -3.67
CA ALA A 37 -1.02 3.71 -3.81
C ALA A 37 -1.61 3.40 -5.19
N ASP A 38 -2.85 2.94 -5.21
CA ASP A 38 -3.72 2.96 -6.38
C ASP A 38 -4.50 4.28 -6.34
N VAL A 39 -3.87 5.33 -6.86
CA VAL A 39 -4.37 6.71 -6.78
C VAL A 39 -5.58 6.87 -7.70
N LYS A 40 -6.68 7.40 -7.14
CA LYS A 40 -7.93 7.62 -7.86
C LYS A 40 -7.95 8.98 -8.54
N THR A 41 -8.60 9.04 -9.69
CA THR A 41 -8.81 10.26 -10.46
C THR A 41 -10.20 10.84 -10.18
N PRO A 42 -10.35 12.18 -10.17
CA PRO A 42 -9.29 13.19 -10.23
C PRO A 42 -8.48 13.27 -8.91
N ASN A 43 -7.18 13.55 -9.00
CA ASN A 43 -6.25 13.53 -7.86
C ASN A 43 -5.70 14.91 -7.45
N SER A 44 -6.19 16.00 -8.04
CA SER A 44 -5.83 17.40 -7.71
C SER A 44 -4.31 17.68 -7.61
N GLY A 45 -3.45 16.94 -8.31
CA GLY A 45 -1.99 17.07 -8.21
C GLY A 45 -1.35 16.27 -7.07
N GLY A 46 -2.06 15.35 -6.43
CA GLY A 46 -1.51 14.44 -5.43
C GLY A 46 -0.44 13.51 -6.00
N VAL A 47 0.63 13.29 -5.23
CA VAL A 47 1.79 12.48 -5.61
C VAL A 47 2.08 11.51 -4.47
N HIS A 48 1.65 10.25 -4.60
CA HIS A 48 1.77 9.28 -3.52
C HIS A 48 3.09 8.50 -3.63
N ARG A 49 3.99 8.72 -2.67
CA ARG A 49 5.21 7.92 -2.50
C ARG A 49 4.92 6.75 -1.57
N ALA A 50 5.34 5.56 -1.96
CA ALA A 50 5.31 4.38 -1.12
C ALA A 50 6.73 4.09 -0.60
N ASP A 51 6.89 3.99 0.72
CA ASP A 51 8.18 3.70 1.37
C ASP A 51 8.00 2.89 2.66
N ASN A 52 9.10 2.64 3.38
CA ASN A 52 9.13 1.83 4.60
C ASN A 52 8.46 0.44 4.44
N GLN A 53 8.73 -0.20 3.30
CA GLN A 53 8.18 -1.51 2.98
C GLN A 53 8.86 -2.58 3.82
N ARG A 54 8.06 -3.48 4.40
CA ARG A 54 8.59 -4.63 5.15
C ARG A 54 7.58 -5.77 5.16
N LYS A 55 8.05 -6.95 5.56
CA LYS A 55 7.21 -8.07 5.94
C LYS A 55 7.55 -8.54 7.35
N GLU A 56 6.55 -9.02 8.05
CA GLU A 56 6.67 -9.69 9.33
C GLU A 56 6.09 -11.09 9.19
N LYS A 57 6.76 -12.08 9.76
CA LYS A 57 6.28 -13.46 9.83
C LYS A 57 6.20 -13.86 11.28
N ASP A 58 5.00 -14.21 11.72
CA ASP A 58 4.79 -14.67 13.10
C ASP A 58 5.15 -16.16 13.27
N ASN A 59 5.17 -16.62 14.52
CA ASN A 59 5.49 -18.01 14.86
C ASN A 59 4.40 -19.01 14.43
N ASN A 60 3.24 -18.54 13.97
CA ASN A 60 2.18 -19.35 13.40
C ASN A 60 2.34 -19.50 11.87
N GLY A 61 3.39 -18.90 11.30
CA GLY A 61 3.70 -18.95 9.87
C GLY A 61 2.95 -17.92 9.05
N HIS A 62 2.14 -17.06 9.68
CA HIS A 62 1.37 -16.04 9.00
C HIS A 62 2.25 -14.82 8.69
N THR A 63 2.16 -14.35 7.45
CA THR A 63 2.97 -13.27 6.90
C THR A 63 2.11 -12.04 6.66
N THR A 64 2.52 -10.92 7.26
CA THR A 64 1.91 -9.61 7.06
C THR A 64 2.91 -8.70 6.36
N TYR A 65 2.44 -7.96 5.36
CA TYR A 65 3.22 -7.00 4.60
C TYR A 65 2.78 -5.59 4.96
N TYR A 66 3.73 -4.65 4.96
CA TYR A 66 3.51 -3.29 5.41
C TYR A 66 4.11 -2.29 4.42
N VAL A 67 3.46 -1.13 4.32
CA VAL A 67 3.93 0.01 3.54
C VAL A 67 3.42 1.31 4.15
N THR A 68 4.23 2.36 4.10
CA THR A 68 3.78 3.72 4.36
C THR A 68 3.55 4.41 3.03
N ILE A 69 2.40 5.06 2.88
CA ILE A 69 2.07 5.88 1.71
C ILE A 69 1.99 7.34 2.16
N THR A 70 2.79 8.20 1.55
CA THR A 70 2.84 9.64 1.84
C THR A 70 2.45 10.44 0.60
N ASN A 71 1.53 11.40 0.74
CA ASN A 71 1.24 12.34 -0.34
C ASN A 71 2.23 13.51 -0.32
N LEU A 72 3.11 13.56 -1.31
CA LEU A 72 4.10 14.61 -1.52
C LEU A 72 3.62 15.68 -2.52
N GLY A 73 2.42 15.51 -3.08
CA GLY A 73 1.86 16.43 -4.05
C GLY A 73 1.17 17.63 -3.40
N PRO A 74 1.00 18.74 -4.15
CA PRO A 74 0.35 19.96 -3.65
C PRO A 74 -1.16 19.83 -3.38
N GLY A 75 -1.84 18.79 -3.88
CA GLY A 75 -3.26 18.56 -3.64
C GLY A 75 -3.56 17.20 -3.03
N GLY A 76 -4.75 17.06 -2.44
CA GLY A 76 -5.18 15.81 -1.83
C GLY A 76 -5.71 14.80 -2.85
N ALA A 77 -5.49 13.52 -2.60
CA ALA A 77 -6.01 12.45 -3.45
C ALA A 77 -6.53 11.27 -2.64
N TRP A 78 -7.50 10.56 -3.23
CA TRP A 78 -7.96 9.27 -2.73
C TRP A 78 -7.05 8.17 -3.26
N HIS A 79 -6.75 7.19 -2.41
CA HIS A 79 -6.09 5.95 -2.82
C HIS A 79 -6.62 4.75 -2.04
N ASN A 80 -6.38 3.58 -2.60
CA ASN A 80 -6.33 2.32 -1.85
C ASN A 80 -5.04 1.58 -2.23
N LEU A 81 -4.96 0.28 -2.02
CA LEU A 81 -3.72 -0.48 -2.18
C LEU A 81 -3.64 -1.20 -3.54
N GLN A 82 -2.49 -1.12 -4.18
CA GLN A 82 -2.06 -2.01 -5.27
C GLN A 82 -0.65 -2.54 -5.02
N GLY A 83 -0.22 -3.54 -5.75
CA GLY A 83 1.11 -4.10 -5.59
C GLY A 83 1.29 -5.45 -6.26
N GLY A 84 2.37 -6.13 -5.91
CA GLY A 84 2.65 -7.45 -6.42
C GLY A 84 3.98 -8.01 -5.93
N GLY A 85 4.14 -9.32 -6.19
CA GLY A 85 5.39 -10.03 -5.93
C GLY A 85 6.37 -9.89 -7.08
N VAL A 86 7.66 -9.92 -6.75
CA VAL A 86 8.73 -10.11 -7.72
C VAL A 86 8.72 -11.57 -8.16
N VAL A 87 8.68 -11.81 -9.47
CA VAL A 87 8.71 -13.14 -10.09
C VAL A 87 10.09 -13.42 -10.65
#